data_AF-A0AAF1BGA5-F1
#
_entry.id   AF-A0AAF1BGA5-F1
#
_cell.length_a   1.000
_cell.length_b   1.000
_cell.length_c   1.000
_cell.angle_alpha   90.00
_cell.angle_beta   90.00
_cell.angle_gamma   90.00
#
_symmetry.space_group_name_H-M   'P 1'
#
loop_
_entity.id
_entity.type
_entity.pdbx_description
1 polymer ?
#
loop_
_entity_poly.entity_id
_entity_poly.type
_entity_poly.pdbx_seq_one_letter_code
_entity_poly.pdbx_strand_id
1 'polypeptide(L)'
;MQPTTLLAGAKRARKPYIMKRYTQLPFSLYRTQPGLPVRLRSYEEQAALGRSSFDVVLHDGLVLPMPEGAVYTTPNGMSLRPLGENFERILRGFRGEPQIYALRGGITLPEGLVVLHERTDHYSLQTTVPLTLAQFNDTLTEFLRSLPRPATKAQILEWLEDEDDQDN
;
A
#
# COMPACT_ATOMS: atom_id res chain seq x y z
N MET A 1 -43.96 13.17 -38.93
CA MET A 1 -42.80 13.31 -38.04
C MET A 1 -42.74 12.06 -37.17
N GLN A 2 -41.75 11.19 -37.37
CA GLN A 2 -41.51 10.06 -36.47
C GLN A 2 -40.41 10.43 -35.47
N PRO A 3 -40.54 10.09 -34.18
CA PRO A 3 -39.50 10.36 -33.21
C PRO A 3 -38.38 9.33 -33.34
N THR A 4 -37.16 9.80 -33.64
CA THR A 4 -35.93 9.01 -33.58
C THR A 4 -35.56 8.79 -32.12
N THR A 5 -35.73 7.55 -31.63
CA THR A 5 -35.23 7.14 -30.32
C THR A 5 -33.71 6.98 -30.37
N LEU A 6 -32.98 7.88 -29.71
CA LEU A 6 -31.55 7.73 -29.44
C LEU A 6 -31.34 6.54 -28.48
N LEU A 7 -30.74 5.46 -28.99
CA LEU A 7 -30.20 4.38 -28.17
C LEU A 7 -28.96 4.91 -27.40
N ALA A 8 -29.14 5.13 -26.10
CA ALA A 8 -28.03 5.39 -25.19
C ALA A 8 -27.07 4.18 -25.20
N GLY A 9 -25.81 4.42 -25.57
CA GLY A 9 -24.77 3.40 -25.59
C GLY A 9 -24.59 2.76 -24.21
N ALA A 10 -24.81 1.45 -24.14
CA ALA A 10 -24.53 0.67 -22.94
C ALA A 10 -23.04 0.79 -22.59
N LYS A 11 -22.72 1.44 -21.47
CA LYS A 11 -21.36 1.43 -20.92
C LYS A 11 -20.98 -0.02 -20.61
N ARG A 12 -20.01 -0.58 -21.34
CA ARG A 12 -19.43 -1.89 -21.00
C ARG A 12 -19.00 -1.88 -19.53
N ALA A 13 -19.57 -2.78 -18.73
CA ALA A 13 -19.15 -2.98 -17.36
C ALA A 13 -17.65 -3.28 -17.34
N ARG A 14 -16.86 -2.48 -16.61
CA ARG A 14 -15.44 -2.76 -16.41
C ARG A 14 -15.33 -4.06 -15.62
N LYS A 15 -14.50 -5.00 -16.10
CA LYS A 15 -14.20 -6.22 -15.35
C LYS A 15 -13.68 -5.84 -13.96
N PRO A 16 -14.12 -6.53 -12.90
CA PRO A 16 -13.61 -6.27 -11.55
C PRO A 16 -12.11 -6.51 -11.54
N TYR A 17 -11.38 -5.60 -10.91
CA TYR A 17 -9.95 -5.76 -10.71
C TYR A 17 -9.72 -6.75 -9.58
N ILE A 18 -9.18 -7.92 -9.92
CA ILE A 18 -8.82 -8.97 -8.96
C ILE A 18 -7.41 -8.67 -8.47
N MET A 19 -7.24 -8.60 -7.14
CA MET A 19 -5.95 -8.27 -6.54
C MET A 19 -4.92 -9.38 -6.80
N LYS A 20 -3.72 -8.99 -7.26
CA LYS A 20 -2.59 -9.91 -7.37
C LYS A 20 -1.94 -10.11 -6.01
N ARG A 21 -1.47 -11.33 -5.72
CA ARG A 21 -0.85 -11.71 -4.46
C ARG A 21 0.62 -12.08 -4.67
N TYR A 22 1.50 -11.62 -3.79
CA TYR A 22 2.94 -11.84 -3.88
C TYR A 22 3.51 -12.26 -2.53
N THR A 23 4.11 -13.45 -2.47
CA THR A 23 5.00 -13.89 -1.38
C THR A 23 6.46 -13.65 -1.73
N GLN A 24 6.79 -13.52 -3.02
CA GLN A 24 8.05 -13.00 -3.52
C GLN A 24 7.76 -11.76 -4.37
N LEU A 25 8.49 -10.67 -4.14
CA LEU A 25 8.21 -9.40 -4.82
C LEU A 25 8.74 -9.40 -6.26
N PRO A 26 7.92 -9.03 -7.26
CA PRO A 26 8.36 -8.98 -8.66
C PRO A 26 9.28 -7.78 -8.95
N PHE A 27 9.21 -6.73 -8.14
CA PHE A 27 10.01 -5.52 -8.25
C PHE A 27 10.04 -4.78 -6.91
N SER A 28 10.84 -3.72 -6.82
CA SER A 28 11.03 -2.98 -5.59
C SER A 28 9.81 -2.14 -5.22
N LEU A 29 9.39 -2.23 -3.95
CA LEU A 29 8.33 -1.43 -3.36
C LEU A 29 8.88 -0.63 -2.18
N TYR A 30 8.31 0.53 -1.93
CA TYR A 30 8.81 1.50 -0.97
C TYR A 30 7.73 1.86 0.04
N ARG A 31 8.14 1.94 1.31
CA ARG A 31 7.32 2.35 2.44
C ARG A 31 7.82 3.68 3.00
N THR A 32 6.97 4.70 2.94
CA THR A 32 7.17 5.92 3.73
C THR A 32 6.73 5.67 5.17
N GLN A 33 7.68 5.69 6.11
CA GLN A 33 7.43 5.41 7.52
C GLN A 33 7.89 6.60 8.39
N PRO A 34 7.01 7.28 9.15
CA PRO A 34 7.42 8.39 10.01
C PRO A 34 8.49 8.01 11.05
N GLY A 35 8.46 6.76 11.50
CA GLY A 35 9.42 6.18 12.44
C GLY A 35 8.93 4.82 12.93
N LEU A 36 9.79 4.06 13.61
CA LEU A 36 9.39 2.84 14.30
C LEU A 36 8.96 3.13 15.75
N PRO A 37 8.07 2.33 16.35
CA PRO A 37 7.40 1.15 15.77
C PRO A 37 6.35 1.50 14.71
N VAL A 38 5.97 0.53 13.88
CA VAL A 38 4.84 0.66 12.95
C VAL A 38 3.55 0.86 13.75
N ARG A 39 2.69 1.77 13.27
CA ARG A 39 1.40 2.10 13.88
C ARG A 39 0.35 2.24 12.79
N LEU A 40 -0.20 1.13 12.34
CA LEU A 40 -1.37 1.12 11.46
C LEU A 40 -2.59 1.62 12.23
N ARG A 41 -3.46 2.35 11.53
CA ARG A 41 -4.66 2.98 12.07
C ARG A 41 -5.89 2.13 11.73
N SER A 42 -6.70 1.79 12.72
CA SER A 42 -7.99 1.13 12.48
C SER A 42 -9.04 2.14 11.97
N TYR A 43 -9.95 1.67 11.14
CA TYR A 43 -11.09 2.47 10.69
C TYR A 43 -11.90 3.03 11.86
N GLU A 44 -12.22 2.18 12.84
CA GLU A 44 -13.06 2.54 13.99
C GLU A 44 -12.46 3.68 14.82
N GLU A 45 -11.17 3.58 15.18
CA GLU A 45 -10.49 4.64 15.93
C GLU A 45 -10.43 5.96 15.15
N GLN A 46 -10.14 5.88 13.84
CA GLN A 46 -10.07 7.09 13.02
C GLN A 46 -11.46 7.71 12.80
N ALA A 47 -12.49 6.90 12.61
CA ALA A 47 -13.87 7.36 12.51
C ALA A 47 -14.34 8.05 13.79
N ALA A 48 -14.00 7.52 14.97
CA ALA A 48 -14.30 8.15 16.26
C ALA A 48 -13.61 9.52 16.44
N LEU A 49 -12.47 9.73 15.77
CA LEU A 49 -11.75 11.01 15.71
C LEU A 49 -12.21 11.94 14.58
N GLY A 50 -13.25 11.58 13.83
CA GLY A 50 -13.74 12.34 12.67
C GLY A 50 -12.78 12.31 11.47
N ARG A 51 -11.91 11.31 11.38
CA ARG A 51 -10.91 11.16 10.31
C ARG A 51 -11.35 10.10 9.30
N SER A 52 -11.10 10.37 8.02
CA SER A 52 -11.43 9.45 6.92
C SER A 52 -10.29 8.53 6.50
N SER A 53 -9.07 8.79 6.97
CA SER A 53 -7.87 8.03 6.57
C SER A 53 -7.52 6.97 7.61
N PHE A 54 -7.49 5.72 7.17
CA PHE A 54 -7.18 4.54 7.98
C PHE A 54 -6.42 3.52 7.13
N ASP A 55 -5.84 2.50 7.77
CA ASP A 55 -4.99 1.51 7.11
C ASP A 55 -5.61 0.09 7.13
N VAL A 56 -6.46 -0.22 8.13
CA VAL A 56 -7.13 -1.52 8.29
C VAL A 56 -8.56 -1.37 8.80
N VAL A 57 -9.40 -2.35 8.49
CA VAL A 57 -10.69 -2.58 9.13
C VAL A 57 -10.56 -3.80 10.03
N LEU A 58 -10.99 -3.68 11.30
CA LEU A 58 -10.97 -4.80 12.23
C LEU A 58 -12.28 -5.57 12.17
N HIS A 59 -12.18 -6.89 12.28
CA HIS A 59 -13.29 -7.81 12.39
C HIS A 59 -13.15 -8.56 13.71
N ASP A 60 -14.07 -8.34 14.64
CA ASP A 60 -14.01 -8.91 16.00
C ASP A 60 -12.66 -8.66 16.70
N GLY A 61 -12.11 -7.44 16.53
CA GLY A 61 -10.83 -7.04 17.10
C GLY A 61 -9.58 -7.54 16.34
N LEU A 62 -9.77 -8.23 15.22
CA LEU A 62 -8.70 -8.84 14.42
C LEU A 62 -8.55 -8.20 13.05
N VAL A 63 -7.31 -8.13 12.58
CA VAL A 63 -6.96 -7.95 11.17
C VAL A 63 -7.03 -9.34 10.52
N LEU A 64 -7.92 -9.48 9.54
CA LEU A 64 -8.09 -10.74 8.82
C LEU A 64 -7.32 -10.73 7.49
N PRO A 65 -6.79 -11.88 7.05
CA PRO A 65 -6.18 -11.98 5.73
C PRO A 65 -7.23 -11.75 4.65
N MET A 66 -6.89 -10.97 3.62
CA MET A 66 -7.76 -10.85 2.45
C MET A 66 -7.88 -12.21 1.75
N PRO A 67 -9.10 -12.66 1.41
CA PRO A 67 -9.30 -13.90 0.66
C PRO A 67 -8.61 -13.87 -0.71
N GLU A 68 -8.26 -15.04 -1.22
CA GLU A 68 -7.82 -15.18 -2.60
C GLU A 68 -8.96 -14.81 -3.57
N GLY A 69 -8.63 -14.12 -4.67
CA GLY A 69 -9.62 -13.65 -5.63
C GLY A 69 -10.48 -12.46 -5.14
N ALA A 70 -10.21 -11.92 -3.95
CA ALA A 70 -10.95 -10.77 -3.43
C ALA A 70 -10.80 -9.53 -4.34
N VAL A 71 -11.89 -8.77 -4.44
CA VAL A 71 -11.90 -7.45 -5.05
C VAL A 71 -11.52 -6.43 -3.99
N TYR A 72 -10.68 -5.46 -4.35
CA TYR A 72 -10.32 -4.38 -3.43
C TYR A 72 -11.55 -3.55 -3.05
N THR A 73 -11.93 -3.58 -1.77
CA THR A 73 -13.04 -2.79 -1.21
C THR A 73 -12.55 -1.76 -0.21
N THR A 74 -11.57 -2.11 0.61
CA THR A 74 -11.06 -1.29 1.71
C THR A 74 -9.57 -1.54 1.95
N PRO A 75 -8.85 -0.58 2.53
CA PRO A 75 -7.49 -0.79 3.03
C PRO A 75 -7.41 -1.95 4.03
N ASN A 76 -6.38 -2.80 3.91
CA ASN A 76 -6.15 -3.91 4.82
C ASN A 76 -4.65 -4.14 5.11
N GLY A 77 -3.86 -3.07 5.25
CA GLY A 77 -2.46 -3.22 5.60
C GLY A 77 -1.58 -2.01 5.39
N MET A 78 -0.28 -2.25 5.39
CA MET A 78 0.74 -1.22 5.28
C MET A 78 0.94 -0.82 3.82
N SER A 79 0.60 0.43 3.50
CA SER A 79 0.76 1.00 2.15
C SER A 79 2.21 0.94 1.65
N LEU A 80 2.36 0.47 0.41
CA LEU A 80 3.57 0.32 -0.37
C LEU A 80 3.34 0.87 -1.79
N ARG A 81 4.39 1.41 -2.42
CA ARG A 81 4.35 1.88 -3.81
C ARG A 81 5.68 1.66 -4.51
N PRO A 82 5.73 1.45 -5.83
CA PRO A 82 6.97 1.59 -6.58
C PRO A 82 7.44 3.05 -6.55
N LEU A 83 8.71 3.30 -6.92
CA LEU A 83 9.14 4.66 -7.26
C LEU A 83 8.38 5.17 -8.50
N GLY A 84 8.21 6.48 -8.57
CA GLY A 84 7.51 7.19 -9.64
C GLY A 84 6.68 8.36 -9.11
N GLU A 85 6.02 9.07 -10.03
CA GLU A 85 5.33 10.35 -9.78
C GLU A 85 4.43 10.35 -8.54
N ASN A 86 3.65 9.28 -8.34
CA ASN A 86 2.73 9.19 -7.20
C ASN A 86 3.46 9.05 -5.87
N PHE A 87 4.54 8.26 -5.84
CA PHE A 87 5.35 8.09 -4.64
C PHE A 87 6.12 9.39 -4.33
N GLU A 88 6.71 10.00 -5.35
CA GLU A 88 7.37 11.30 -5.23
C GLU A 88 6.42 12.37 -4.69
N ARG A 89 5.21 12.49 -5.27
CA ARG A 89 4.19 13.43 -4.79
C ARG A 89 3.82 13.19 -3.32
N ILE A 90 3.69 11.94 -2.90
CA ILE A 90 3.46 11.59 -1.50
C ILE A 90 4.64 12.03 -0.63
N LEU A 91 5.86 11.75 -1.09
CA LEU A 91 7.08 12.04 -0.35
C LEU A 91 7.30 13.54 -0.19
N ARG A 92 7.14 14.33 -1.27
CA ARG A 92 7.21 15.80 -1.23
C ARG A 92 6.17 16.39 -0.28
N GLY A 93 4.94 15.87 -0.31
CA GLY A 93 3.84 16.30 0.58
C GLY A 93 3.94 15.78 2.02
N PHE A 94 4.83 14.83 2.31
CA PHE A 94 4.99 14.27 3.65
C PHE A 94 5.60 15.30 4.60
N ARG A 95 4.96 15.49 5.76
CA ARG A 95 5.44 16.39 6.82
C ARG A 95 6.46 15.69 7.71
N GLY A 96 7.58 16.35 7.98
CA GLY A 96 8.68 15.80 8.75
C GLY A 96 9.65 14.96 7.91
N GLU A 97 10.54 14.24 8.59
CA GLU A 97 11.61 13.44 7.98
C GLU A 97 11.30 11.94 8.10
N PRO A 98 10.53 11.36 7.17
CA PRO A 98 10.25 9.93 7.21
C PRO A 98 11.49 9.10 6.85
N GLN A 99 11.48 7.88 7.34
CA GLN A 99 12.34 6.79 6.88
C GLN A 99 11.68 6.08 5.70
N ILE A 100 12.43 5.89 4.62
CA ILE A 100 11.96 5.19 3.43
C ILE A 100 12.58 3.80 3.38
N TYR A 101 11.75 2.79 3.60
CA TYR A 101 12.17 1.39 3.55
C TYR A 101 11.96 0.83 2.15
N ALA A 102 13.00 0.22 1.59
CA ALA A 102 12.96 -0.43 0.29
C ALA A 102 12.81 -1.95 0.46
N LEU A 103 11.67 -2.47 0.01
CA LEU A 103 11.43 -3.90 -0.15
C LEU A 103 11.87 -4.26 -1.56
N ARG A 104 13.13 -4.69 -1.71
CA ARG A 104 13.75 -4.92 -3.02
C ARG A 104 13.03 -6.02 -3.80
N GLY A 105 12.99 -5.89 -5.13
CA GLY A 105 12.53 -6.98 -5.99
C GLY A 105 13.30 -8.28 -5.73
N GLY A 106 12.60 -9.41 -5.81
CA GLY A 106 13.13 -10.75 -5.56
C GLY A 106 13.13 -11.19 -4.10
N ILE A 107 12.87 -10.31 -3.12
CA ILE A 107 12.78 -10.74 -1.72
C ILE A 107 11.58 -11.66 -1.52
N THR A 108 11.79 -12.74 -0.78
CA THR A 108 10.71 -13.56 -0.22
C THR A 108 10.28 -12.95 1.10
N LEU A 109 8.98 -12.70 1.23
CA LEU A 109 8.40 -12.17 2.45
C LEU A 109 8.45 -13.22 3.56
N PRO A 110 8.61 -12.80 4.83
CA PRO A 110 8.47 -13.70 5.96
C PRO A 110 7.13 -14.45 5.94
N GLU A 111 7.12 -15.64 6.54
CA GLU A 111 5.87 -16.36 6.78
C GLU A 111 4.90 -15.48 7.57
N GLY A 112 3.61 -15.55 7.23
CA GLY A 112 2.59 -14.69 7.83
C GLY A 112 2.37 -13.37 7.08
N LEU A 113 3.19 -13.03 6.08
CA LEU A 113 3.08 -11.79 5.31
C LEU A 113 2.85 -12.03 3.81
N VAL A 114 2.08 -11.13 3.19
CA VAL A 114 1.82 -11.12 1.75
C VAL A 114 1.71 -9.68 1.24
N VAL A 115 2.18 -9.41 0.03
CA VAL A 115 1.89 -8.15 -0.66
C VAL A 115 0.73 -8.34 -1.62
N LEU A 116 -0.29 -7.49 -1.50
CA LEU A 116 -1.39 -7.42 -2.46
C LEU A 116 -1.27 -6.19 -3.36
N HIS A 117 -1.49 -6.37 -4.66
CA HIS A 117 -1.69 -5.26 -5.58
C HIS A 117 -3.16 -4.86 -5.53
N GLU A 118 -3.46 -3.69 -4.99
CA GLU A 118 -4.84 -3.24 -4.76
C GLU A 118 -5.42 -2.53 -5.97
N ARG A 119 -4.71 -1.51 -6.46
CA ARG A 119 -5.10 -0.68 -7.62
C ARG A 119 -3.94 0.19 -8.07
N THR A 120 -3.87 0.51 -9.36
CA THR A 120 -2.86 1.41 -9.96
C THR A 120 -1.43 1.04 -9.53
N ASP A 121 -0.79 1.88 -8.73
CA ASP A 121 0.56 1.76 -8.15
C ASP A 121 0.51 1.46 -6.64
N HIS A 122 -0.68 1.23 -6.08
CA HIS A 122 -0.87 0.99 -4.66
C HIS A 122 -0.83 -0.50 -4.34
N TYR A 123 0.12 -0.85 -3.47
CA TYR A 123 0.30 -2.17 -2.91
C TYR A 123 0.10 -2.09 -1.40
N SER A 124 -0.26 -3.21 -0.77
CA SER A 124 -0.31 -3.30 0.68
C SER A 124 0.35 -4.57 1.17
N LEU A 125 1.22 -4.42 2.18
CA LEU A 125 1.73 -5.54 2.96
C LEU A 125 0.68 -5.90 4.01
N GLN A 126 0.17 -7.13 3.93
CA GLN A 126 -0.92 -7.66 4.73
C GLN A 126 -0.50 -8.94 5.47
N THR A 127 -1.30 -9.33 6.46
CA THR A 127 -1.16 -10.63 7.12
C THR A 127 -1.78 -11.76 6.28
N THR A 128 -1.26 -12.98 6.40
CA THR A 128 -1.86 -14.21 5.87
C THR A 128 -2.64 -15.01 6.92
N VAL A 129 -2.62 -14.57 8.18
CA VAL A 129 -3.32 -15.20 9.30
C VAL A 129 -4.07 -14.14 10.14
N PRO A 130 -5.16 -14.49 10.83
CA PRO A 130 -5.81 -13.56 11.75
C PRO A 130 -4.86 -13.10 12.86
N LEU A 131 -4.74 -11.79 13.07
CA LEU A 131 -3.90 -11.18 14.11
C LEU A 131 -4.61 -10.01 14.76
N THR A 132 -4.33 -9.72 16.03
CA THR A 132 -4.69 -8.41 16.61
C THR A 132 -3.91 -7.29 15.90
N LEU A 133 -4.41 -6.05 15.95
CA LEU A 133 -3.69 -4.91 15.38
C LEU A 133 -2.30 -4.71 16.00
N ALA A 134 -2.16 -4.96 17.31
CA ALA A 134 -0.88 -4.88 18.01
C ALA A 134 0.12 -5.92 17.46
N GLN A 135 -0.28 -7.18 17.38
CA GLN A 135 0.57 -8.25 16.81
C GLN A 135 0.95 -7.95 15.37
N PHE A 136 0.03 -7.43 14.56
CA PHE A 136 0.35 -7.10 13.18
C PHE A 136 1.34 -5.94 13.08
N ASN A 137 1.19 -4.90 13.90
CA ASN A 137 2.17 -3.81 14.00
C ASN A 137 3.55 -4.29 14.46
N ASP A 138 3.61 -5.24 15.39
CA ASP A 138 4.87 -5.85 15.85
C ASP A 138 5.53 -6.65 14.72
N THR A 139 4.78 -7.50 14.02
CA THR A 139 5.27 -8.25 12.84
C THR A 139 5.83 -7.31 11.77
N LEU A 140 5.11 -6.22 11.46
CA LEU A 140 5.57 -5.23 10.48
C LEU A 140 6.81 -4.47 10.98
N THR A 141 6.89 -4.16 12.27
CA THR A 141 8.04 -3.50 12.88
C THR A 141 9.29 -4.37 12.78
N GLU A 142 9.19 -5.65 13.12
CA GLU A 142 10.30 -6.59 13.01
C GLU A 142 10.71 -6.82 11.56
N PHE A 143 9.75 -6.90 10.63
CA PHE A 143 10.07 -6.98 9.23
C PHE A 143 10.81 -5.73 8.72
N LEU A 144 10.37 -4.51 9.06
CA LEU A 144 11.08 -3.30 8.67
C LEU A 144 12.49 -3.21 9.29
N ARG A 145 12.67 -3.69 10.52
CA ARG A 145 13.99 -3.75 11.18
C ARG A 145 14.95 -4.72 10.50
N SER A 146 14.45 -5.77 9.86
CA SER A 146 15.30 -6.76 9.16
C SER A 146 15.75 -6.30 7.77
N LEU A 147 15.13 -5.26 7.23
CA LEU A 147 15.55 -4.65 5.97
C LEU A 147 16.86 -3.85 6.14
N PRO A 148 17.60 -3.60 5.04
CA PRO A 148 18.69 -2.66 5.04
C PRO A 148 18.28 -1.28 5.58
N ARG A 149 19.27 -0.51 6.02
CA ARG A 149 19.06 0.84 6.57
C ARG A 149 18.14 1.66 5.64
N PRO A 150 17.07 2.28 6.18
CA PRO A 150 16.16 3.08 5.37
C PRO A 150 16.86 4.32 4.84
N ALA A 151 16.47 4.74 3.64
CA ALA A 151 16.87 6.02 3.06
C ALA A 151 16.09 7.18 3.71
N THR A 152 16.65 8.38 3.65
CA THR A 152 15.95 9.60 4.02
C THR A 152 15.08 10.10 2.87
N LYS A 153 14.13 11.00 3.18
CA LYS A 153 13.36 11.72 2.18
C LYS A 153 14.25 12.41 1.14
N ALA A 154 15.28 13.12 1.59
CA ALA A 154 16.21 13.83 0.71
C ALA A 154 16.94 12.89 -0.27
N GLN A 155 17.46 11.77 0.23
CA GLN A 155 18.15 10.78 -0.61
C GLN A 155 17.27 10.22 -1.72
N ILE A 156 16.00 9.93 -1.43
CA ILE A 156 15.09 9.41 -2.45
C ILE A 156 14.73 10.47 -3.49
N LEU A 157 14.56 11.73 -3.08
CA LEU A 157 14.25 12.81 -4.03
C LEU A 157 15.44 13.09 -4.95
N GLU A 158 16.66 13.08 -4.42
CA GLU A 158 17.89 13.18 -5.21
C GLU A 158 17.98 12.07 -6.26
N TRP A 159 17.72 10.80 -5.88
CA TRP A 159 17.73 9.69 -6.83
C TRP A 159 16.69 9.82 -7.94
N LEU A 160 15.51 10.39 -7.64
CA LEU A 160 14.46 10.60 -8.64
C LEU A 160 14.83 11.74 -9.60
N GLU A 161 15.45 12.80 -9.10
CA GLU A 161 15.90 13.94 -9.91
C GLU A 161 17.06 13.53 -10.85
N ASP A 162 18.00 12.70 -10.39
CA ASP A 162 19.11 12.19 -11.21
C ASP A 162 18.67 11.22 -12.33
N GLU A 163 17.54 10.51 -12.16
CA GLU A 163 16.98 9.62 -13.19
C GLU A 163 16.32 10.42 -14.32
N ASP A 164 15.68 11.55 -14.01
CA ASP A 164 15.02 12.41 -15.00
C ASP A 164 16.02 13.17 -15.90
N ASP A 165 17.22 13.47 -15.37
CA ASP A 165 18.28 14.19 -16.11
C ASP A 165 19.04 13.31 -17.13
N GLN A 166 18.85 11.98 -17.09
CA GLN A 166 19.53 11.05 -18.00
C GLN A 166 18.81 10.80 -19.34
N ASP A 167 17.61 11.37 -19.52
CA ASP A 167 16.76 11.19 -20.71
C ASP A 167 16.82 12.38 -21.71
N ASN A 168 17.83 13.25 -21.65
CA ASN A 168 17.96 14.45 -22.51
C ASN A 168 19.14 14.42 -23.50
#